data_AF-M0ZK59-F1
#
_entry.id   AF-M0ZK59-F1
#
_cell.length_a   1.000
_cell.length_b   1.000
_cell.length_c   1.000
_cell.angle_alpha   90.00
_cell.angle_beta   90.00
_cell.angle_gamma   90.00
#
_symmetry.space_group_name_H-M   'P 1'
#
loop_
_entity.id
_entity.type
_entity.pdbx_description
1 polymer ?
#
loop_
_entity_poly.entity_id
_entity_poly.type
_entity_poly.pdbx_seq_one_letter_code
_entity_poly.pdbx_strand_id
1 'polypeptide(L)'
;MEMHHSEDDMDNIRGQEAVAIDCEMVEGDLSQELCARVCLVDEDEKIIFHTCVLPQTPVVDYRYEITGITEETLQDAMPLNEVRERIQQILYSVEPIRRVLVGHNLEKHLHCLKISYPDRLHNLA
;
A
#
# COMPACT_ATOMS: atom_id res chain seq x y z
N MET A 1 13.38 -1.33 -18.07
CA MET A 1 12.97 -2.74 -17.88
C MET A 1 11.46 -2.72 -17.94
N GLU A 2 10.90 -3.12 -19.08
CA GLU A 2 9.46 -3.05 -19.31
C GLU A 2 8.77 -4.07 -18.40
N MET A 3 7.92 -3.60 -17.49
CA MET A 3 7.05 -4.46 -16.69
C MET A 3 5.89 -4.89 -17.59
N HIS A 4 6.02 -6.07 -18.19
CA HIS A 4 4.89 -6.77 -18.78
C HIS A 4 4.01 -7.28 -17.64
N HIS A 5 2.90 -6.59 -17.37
CA HIS A 5 1.82 -7.17 -16.60
C HIS A 5 1.08 -8.17 -17.51
N SER A 6 1.29 -9.47 -17.27
CA SER A 6 0.59 -10.55 -17.95
C SER A 6 -0.83 -10.72 -17.40
N GLU A 7 -1.79 -11.03 -18.27
CA GLU A 7 -3.18 -11.34 -17.89
C GLU A 7 -3.28 -12.51 -16.89
N ASP A 8 -2.25 -13.38 -16.87
CA ASP A 8 -2.12 -14.51 -15.94
C ASP A 8 -2.03 -14.09 -14.45
N ASP A 9 -1.48 -12.91 -14.15
CA ASP A 9 -1.34 -12.45 -12.77
C ASP A 9 -2.69 -12.12 -12.14
N MET A 10 -3.64 -11.59 -12.94
CA MET A 10 -4.98 -11.23 -12.48
C MET A 10 -5.86 -12.44 -12.18
N ASP A 11 -5.69 -13.55 -12.90
CA ASP A 11 -6.44 -14.78 -12.62
C ASP A 11 -5.90 -15.52 -11.39
N ASN A 12 -4.58 -15.47 -11.12
CA ASN A 12 -4.00 -16.07 -9.91
C ASN A 12 -4.48 -15.35 -8.63
N ILE A 13 -4.61 -14.02 -8.71
CA ILE A 13 -5.15 -13.18 -7.64
C ILE A 13 -6.55 -13.66 -7.23
N ARG A 14 -7.42 -14.11 -8.15
CA ARG A 14 -8.82 -14.50 -7.85
C ARG A 14 -8.97 -15.70 -6.91
N GLY A 15 -7.94 -16.52 -6.72
CA GLY A 15 -7.95 -17.66 -5.80
C GLY A 15 -7.46 -17.36 -4.39
N GLN A 16 -6.75 -16.25 -4.20
CA GLN A 16 -6.15 -15.89 -2.90
C GLN A 16 -7.17 -15.11 -2.06
N GLU A 17 -7.29 -15.46 -0.79
CA GLU A 17 -8.25 -14.81 0.10
C GLU A 17 -7.62 -13.68 0.91
N ALA A 18 -6.32 -13.75 1.20
CA ALA A 18 -5.60 -12.76 2.00
C ALA A 18 -4.60 -11.94 1.17
N VAL A 19 -4.43 -10.69 1.58
CA VAL A 19 -3.41 -9.76 1.10
C VAL A 19 -2.76 -9.12 2.31
N ALA A 20 -1.43 -9.14 2.36
CA ALA A 20 -0.70 -8.39 3.37
C ALA A 20 -0.34 -7.00 2.85
N ILE A 21 -0.39 -5.99 3.71
CA ILE A 21 0.01 -4.62 3.40
C ILE A 21 1.02 -4.11 4.42
N ASP A 22 2.02 -3.41 3.93
CA ASP A 22 2.92 -2.60 4.74
C ASP A 22 3.16 -1.24 4.08
N CYS A 23 3.40 -0.22 4.89
CA CYS A 23 3.70 1.11 4.40
C CYS A 23 4.88 1.71 5.17
N GLU A 24 5.74 2.38 4.42
CA GLU A 24 6.71 3.29 5.00
C GLU A 24 6.07 4.65 5.18
N MET A 25 6.22 5.22 6.37
CA MET A 25 5.71 6.55 6.68
C MET A 25 6.82 7.55 6.97
N VAL A 26 6.68 8.72 6.36
CA VAL A 26 7.49 9.92 6.63
C VAL A 26 6.67 10.93 7.44
N GLU A 27 7.34 11.89 8.07
CA GLU A 27 6.68 12.97 8.79
C GLU A 27 6.53 14.19 7.87
N GLY A 28 5.30 14.70 7.76
CA GLY A 28 4.99 15.96 7.11
C GLY A 28 4.72 17.09 8.10
N ASP A 29 4.30 18.23 7.57
CA ASP A 29 3.91 19.40 8.36
C ASP A 29 2.94 19.05 9.50
N LEU A 30 3.09 19.75 10.63
CA LEU A 30 2.29 19.53 11.84
C LEU A 30 2.38 18.10 12.42
N SER A 31 3.52 17.43 12.20
CA SER A 31 3.79 16.06 12.63
C SER A 31 2.79 15.04 12.08
N GLN A 32 2.26 15.29 10.88
CA GLN A 32 1.39 14.35 10.19
C GLN A 32 2.20 13.15 9.68
N GLU A 33 1.71 11.93 9.89
CA GLU A 33 2.29 10.75 9.26
C GLU A 33 1.73 10.58 7.83
N LEU A 34 2.63 10.46 6.86
CA LEU A 34 2.30 10.34 5.44
C LEU A 34 2.88 9.05 4.89
N CYS A 35 2.09 8.28 4.15
CA CYS A 35 2.62 7.12 3.41
C CYS A 35 3.52 7.63 2.28
N ALA A 36 4.76 7.13 2.25
CA ALA A 36 5.76 7.43 1.23
C ALA A 36 6.07 6.23 0.33
N ARG A 37 5.83 5.01 0.81
CA ARG A 37 5.90 3.76 0.05
C ARG A 37 4.90 2.77 0.59
N VAL A 38 4.30 1.98 -0.30
CA VAL A 38 3.37 0.91 0.06
C VAL A 38 3.74 -0.36 -0.70
N CYS A 39 3.68 -1.50 -0.02
CA CYS A 39 3.86 -2.82 -0.61
C CYS A 39 2.68 -3.71 -0.21
N LEU A 40 2.11 -4.40 -1.19
CA LEU A 40 1.13 -5.47 -1.02
C LEU A 40 1.73 -6.76 -1.55
N VAL A 41 1.54 -7.82 -0.78
CA VAL A 41 1.88 -9.18 -1.19
C VAL A 41 0.68 -10.11 -1.05
N ASP A 42 0.69 -11.18 -1.84
CA ASP A 42 -0.27 -12.26 -1.73
C ASP A 42 0.12 -13.34 -0.71
N GLU A 43 -0.67 -14.42 -0.63
CA GLU A 43 -0.43 -15.57 0.25
C GLU A 43 0.84 -16.36 -0.08
N ASP A 44 1.36 -16.24 -1.32
CA ASP A 44 2.62 -16.84 -1.75
C ASP A 44 3.82 -15.89 -1.55
N GLU A 45 3.63 -14.79 -0.82
CA GLU A 45 4.61 -13.71 -0.60
C GLU A 45 5.05 -12.99 -1.89
N LYS A 46 4.29 -13.12 -2.99
CA LYS A 46 4.59 -12.42 -4.23
C LYS A 46 4.11 -10.99 -4.15
N ILE A 47 4.94 -10.06 -4.63
CA ILE A 47 4.60 -8.64 -4.73
C ILE A 47 3.52 -8.45 -5.79
N ILE A 48 2.34 -8.00 -5.36
CA ILE A 48 1.21 -7.70 -6.25
C ILE A 48 1.06 -6.19 -6.50
N PHE A 49 1.55 -5.35 -5.59
CA PHE A 49 1.62 -3.91 -5.78
C PHE A 49 2.70 -3.29 -4.91
N HIS A 50 3.64 -2.56 -5.51
CA HIS A 50 4.72 -1.89 -4.78
C HIS A 50 5.07 -0.57 -5.47
N THR A 51 4.90 0.54 -4.75
CA THR A 51 5.15 1.87 -5.31
C THR A 51 5.49 2.90 -4.24
N CYS A 52 6.23 3.93 -4.63
CA CYS A 52 6.31 5.18 -3.87
C CYS A 52 4.99 5.95 -3.99
N VAL A 53 4.65 6.70 -2.94
CA VAL A 53 3.42 7.48 -2.82
C VAL A 53 3.78 8.94 -2.64
N LEU A 54 3.19 9.81 -3.47
CA LEU A 54 3.44 11.25 -3.40
C LEU A 54 2.86 11.83 -2.11
N PRO A 55 3.68 12.39 -1.20
CA PRO A 55 3.21 13.00 0.05
C PRO A 55 2.29 14.19 -0.24
N GLN A 56 1.24 14.38 0.57
CA GLN A 56 0.23 15.41 0.32
C GLN A 56 0.57 16.77 0.96
N THR A 57 1.59 16.80 1.81
CA THR A 57 2.20 18.00 2.40
C THR A 57 3.73 17.85 2.34
N PRO A 58 4.49 18.96 2.46
CA PRO A 58 5.95 18.90 2.54
C PRO A 58 6.43 17.92 3.62
N VAL A 59 7.42 17.11 3.26
CA VAL A 59 8.07 16.19 4.20
C VAL A 59 9.07 16.97 5.05
N VAL A 60 8.93 16.88 6.37
CA VAL A 60 9.83 17.53 7.35
C VAL A 60 10.85 16.55 7.92
N ASP A 61 10.52 15.26 7.96
CA ASP A 61 11.47 14.20 8.34
C ASP A 61 11.18 12.92 7.54
N TYR A 62 12.15 12.47 6.74
CA TYR A 62 12.06 11.24 5.96
C TYR A 62 12.22 9.97 6.80
N ARG A 63 12.72 10.09 8.04
CA ARG A 63 13.01 8.96 8.93
C ARG A 63 13.88 7.90 8.24
N TYR A 64 14.90 8.37 7.51
CA TYR A 64 15.68 7.57 6.57
C TYR A 64 16.23 6.26 7.16
N GLU A 65 16.70 6.27 8.41
CA GLU A 65 17.26 5.10 9.08
C GLU A 65 16.29 3.92 9.20
N ILE A 66 14.98 4.19 9.17
CA ILE A 66 13.93 3.16 9.22
C ILE A 66 13.24 2.96 7.87
N THR A 67 13.00 4.03 7.10
CA THR A 67 12.21 3.94 5.85
C THR A 67 13.05 3.73 4.59
N GLY A 68 14.33 4.15 4.62
CA GLY A 68 15.19 4.27 3.45
C GLY A 68 14.67 5.26 2.37
N ILE A 69 13.67 6.10 2.68
CA ILE A 69 13.10 7.06 1.73
C ILE A 69 13.98 8.31 1.67
N THR A 70 14.25 8.76 0.45
CA THR A 70 14.91 10.05 0.17
C THR A 70 14.01 10.93 -0.69
N GLU A 71 14.37 12.20 -0.85
CA GLU A 71 13.70 13.09 -1.80
C GLU A 71 13.78 12.53 -3.24
N GLU A 72 14.91 11.93 -3.63
CA GLU A 72 15.09 11.29 -4.93
C GLU A 72 14.13 10.10 -5.12
N THR A 73 13.93 9.31 -4.06
CA THR A 73 12.96 8.18 -4.06
C THR A 73 11.53 8.63 -4.36
N LEU A 74 11.19 9.89 -4.12
CA LEU A 74 9.85 10.45 -4.30
C LEU A 74 9.66 11.26 -5.58
N GLN A 75 10.68 11.45 -6.40
CA GLN A 75 10.59 12.30 -7.61
C GLN A 75 9.51 11.84 -8.59
N ASP A 76 9.37 10.53 -8.78
CA ASP A 76 8.37 9.92 -9.66
C ASP A 76 7.27 9.19 -8.87
N ALA A 77 7.01 9.61 -7.62
CA ALA A 77 6.03 8.95 -6.76
C ALA A 77 4.60 9.08 -7.31
N MET A 78 3.83 8.01 -7.16
CA MET A 78 2.46 7.95 -7.65
C MET A 78 1.53 8.80 -6.78
N PRO A 79 0.61 9.59 -7.36
CA PRO A 79 -0.39 10.35 -6.60
C PRO A 79 -1.21 9.44 -5.68
N LEU A 80 -1.43 9.87 -4.43
CA LEU A 80 -2.13 9.06 -3.42
C LEU A 80 -3.51 8.56 -3.90
N ASN A 81 -4.25 9.36 -4.67
CA ASN A 81 -5.55 8.96 -5.19
C ASN A 81 -5.45 7.74 -6.12
N GLU A 82 -4.43 7.69 -6.98
CA GLU A 82 -4.21 6.57 -7.91
C GLU A 82 -3.74 5.32 -7.14
N VAL A 83 -2.82 5.49 -6.20
CA VAL A 83 -2.37 4.41 -5.28
C VAL A 83 -3.57 3.79 -4.58
N ARG A 84 -4.42 4.64 -4.00
CA ARG A 84 -5.64 4.24 -3.30
C ARG A 84 -6.60 3.47 -4.21
N GLU A 85 -6.84 3.95 -5.42
CA GLU A 85 -7.71 3.29 -6.40
C GLU A 85 -7.19 1.90 -6.78
N ARG A 86 -5.88 1.75 -7.02
CA ARG A 86 -5.25 0.45 -7.32
C ARG A 86 -5.36 -0.52 -6.15
N ILE A 87 -5.09 -0.07 -4.93
CA ILE A 87 -5.25 -0.91 -3.72
C ILE A 87 -6.70 -1.36 -3.58
N GLN A 88 -7.67 -0.45 -3.74
CA GLN A 88 -9.08 -0.81 -3.67
C GLN A 88 -9.47 -1.84 -4.75
N GLN A 89 -8.99 -1.68 -5.98
CA GLN A 89 -9.23 -2.67 -7.04
C GLN A 89 -8.69 -4.07 -6.66
N ILE A 90 -7.51 -4.13 -6.05
CA ILE A 90 -6.94 -5.40 -5.56
C ILE A 90 -7.82 -6.00 -4.45
N LEU A 91 -8.17 -5.22 -3.44
CA LEU A 91 -8.92 -5.70 -2.28
C LEU A 91 -10.37 -6.10 -2.60
N TYR A 92 -10.99 -5.45 -3.59
CA TYR A 92 -12.36 -5.71 -4.06
C TYR A 92 -12.43 -6.58 -5.34
N SER A 93 -11.31 -7.16 -5.79
CA SER A 93 -11.25 -7.92 -7.06
C SER A 93 -12.08 -9.21 -7.07
N VAL A 94 -12.44 -9.76 -5.91
CA VAL A 94 -13.26 -10.96 -5.79
C VAL A 94 -14.65 -10.55 -5.34
N GLU A 95 -15.61 -10.58 -6.25
CA GLU A 95 -17.02 -10.31 -5.91
C GLU A 95 -17.75 -11.65 -5.70
N PRO A 96 -18.56 -11.81 -4.63
CA PRO A 96 -18.97 -10.81 -3.63
C PRO A 96 -18.05 -10.74 -2.38
N ILE A 97 -16.89 -11.41 -2.39
CA ILE A 97 -16.06 -11.64 -1.20
C ILE A 97 -14.83 -10.74 -1.19
N ARG A 98 -14.82 -9.77 -0.28
CA ARG A 98 -13.64 -8.94 -0.02
C ARG A 98 -12.46 -9.78 0.49
N ARG A 99 -11.24 -9.46 0.06
CA ARG A 99 -10.03 -10.10 0.59
C ARG A 99 -9.84 -9.80 2.08
N VAL A 100 -9.22 -10.71 2.82
CA VAL A 100 -8.71 -10.45 4.17
C VAL A 100 -7.48 -9.57 4.05
N LEU A 101 -7.46 -8.44 4.76
CA LEU A 101 -6.28 -7.58 4.82
C LEU A 101 -5.49 -7.90 6.08
N VAL A 102 -4.21 -8.21 5.91
CA VAL A 102 -3.29 -8.60 6.98
C VAL A 102 -2.16 -7.58 7.10
N GLY A 103 -1.71 -7.29 8.33
CA GLY A 103 -0.58 -6.39 8.55
C GLY A 103 -0.43 -5.99 10.02
N HIS A 104 0.60 -5.23 10.33
CA HIS A 104 0.81 -4.65 11.66
C HIS A 104 0.15 -3.27 11.70
N ASN A 105 -0.60 -2.91 12.74
CA ASN A 105 -1.22 -1.57 12.85
C ASN A 105 -2.00 -1.11 11.61
N LEU A 106 -2.87 -1.96 11.05
CA LEU A 106 -3.61 -1.70 9.80
C LEU A 106 -4.37 -0.36 9.81
N GLU A 107 -4.88 0.07 10.96
CA GLU A 107 -5.54 1.37 11.10
C GLU A 107 -4.63 2.53 10.66
N LYS A 108 -3.34 2.46 11.00
CA LYS A 108 -2.35 3.48 10.63
C LYS A 108 -2.10 3.47 9.12
N HIS A 109 -1.93 2.30 8.52
CA HIS A 109 -1.76 2.16 7.06
C HIS A 109 -2.98 2.70 6.31
N LEU A 110 -4.18 2.24 6.69
CA LEU A 110 -5.45 2.65 6.08
C LEU A 110 -5.73 4.15 6.24
N HIS A 111 -5.39 4.72 7.40
CA HIS A 111 -5.52 6.16 7.64
C HIS A 111 -4.62 6.97 6.71
N CYS A 112 -3.32 6.61 6.62
CA CYS A 112 -2.36 7.29 5.73
C CYS A 112 -2.76 7.17 4.25
N LEU A 113 -3.34 6.03 3.86
CA LEU A 113 -3.80 5.78 2.50
C LEU A 113 -5.21 6.35 2.20
N LYS A 114 -5.89 6.88 3.22
CA LYS A 114 -7.28 7.36 3.14
C LYS A 114 -8.24 6.30 2.59
N ILE A 115 -8.05 5.05 3.02
CA ILE A 115 -8.88 3.90 2.65
C ILE A 115 -9.81 3.57 3.81
N SER A 116 -11.10 3.46 3.52
CA SER A 116 -12.06 2.81 4.41
C SER A 116 -12.23 1.36 3.96
N TYR A 117 -11.91 0.40 4.83
CA TYR A 117 -11.98 -1.03 4.54
C TYR A 117 -12.69 -1.78 5.67
N PRO A 118 -13.87 -2.40 5.43
CA PRO A 118 -14.65 -3.04 6.50
C PRO A 118 -14.26 -4.48 6.85
N ASP A 119 -14.62 -4.90 8.07
CA ASP A 119 -14.94 -6.24 8.59
C ASP A 119 -13.98 -7.44 8.42
N ARG A 120 -12.95 -7.37 7.56
CA ARG A 120 -11.95 -8.44 7.37
C ARG A 120 -10.52 -7.94 7.54
N LEU A 121 -10.25 -7.34 8.69
CA LEU A 121 -8.90 -6.93 9.10
C LEU A 121 -8.30 -7.96 10.05
N HIS A 122 -7.07 -8.37 9.80
CA HIS A 122 -6.27 -9.17 10.72
C HIS A 122 -5.00 -8.40 11.10
N ASN A 123 -5.07 -7.69 12.23
CA ASN A 123 -3.89 -7.06 12.82
C ASN A 123 -3.00 -8.13 13.44
N LEU A 124 -1.75 -8.18 13.01
CA LEU A 124 -0.73 -8.99 13.63
C LEU A 124 -0.31 -8.35 14.97
N ALA A 125 -0.19 -9.19 16.00
CA ALA A 125 0.13 -8.79 17.37
C ALA A 125 1.64 -8.64 17.60
#